data_AF-A0A9E4I3J1-F1
#
_entry.id   AF-A0A9E4I3J1-F1
#
_cell.length_a   1.000
_cell.length_b   1.000
_cell.length_c   1.000
_cell.angle_alpha   90.00
_cell.angle_beta   90.00
_cell.angle_gamma   90.00
#
_symmetry.space_group_name_H-M   'P 1'
#
loop_
_entity.id
_entity.type
_entity.pdbx_description
1 polymer ?
#
loop_
_entity_poly.entity_id
_entity_poly.type
_entity_poly.pdbx_seq_one_letter_code
_entity_poly.pdbx_strand_id
1 'polypeptide(L)'
;MELEVLASAKEIITGYWPHVSAAAISSVAVLGTALFTYFRRPKSSVASIDPYFTEAALLSPPLARPAYSDRMAYVLAEMSDLAYYQFEGQQGCVDDAVENFMSLDVSKDTDVRAFLEQFSTDMMSGRRLQLESMKKILSNSGFSLLDVIDINETQGFACKRDVENEPSYVVLAFRGTEKKISDWLTDARCVPAVKGKCKVHTGFHEAFTKKRDADGKTVKMAVEDILSLPEAKDDSGAPLPLFVTGHSLGGALALLATKLVVPNVNGACYTFGAPRIGNYEYFRQLKTPVYRVVNSSDIVPRVPPGAIMMGFVLAVQGMSWLTSFAPPVSAIFDRLGEFLDKLNGYRHFGDLRYLTDVAAGRFDTVRLLPNPPALERIMWLWTRIAKSLFVPVKSHSMRIYRKKLQKIAYDRNSA
;
A
#
# COMPACT_ATOMS: atom_id res chain seq x y z
N MET A 1 -13.00 -28.21 20.02
CA MET A 1 -11.98 -27.33 19.41
C MET A 1 -12.44 -25.90 19.12
N GLU A 2 -13.51 -25.63 18.34
CA GLU A 2 -14.01 -24.26 18.09
C GLU A 2 -14.60 -23.55 19.33
N LEU A 3 -15.27 -24.28 20.22
CA LEU A 3 -15.87 -23.73 21.45
C LEU A 3 -14.86 -23.58 22.61
N GLU A 4 -13.83 -24.43 22.67
CA GLU A 4 -12.80 -24.39 23.73
C GLU A 4 -11.81 -23.24 23.55
N VAL A 5 -11.48 -22.88 22.31
CA VAL A 5 -10.61 -21.73 22.02
C VAL A 5 -11.31 -20.40 22.32
N LEU A 6 -12.62 -20.33 22.07
CA LEU A 6 -13.46 -19.18 22.45
C LEU A 6 -13.61 -19.05 23.97
N ALA A 7 -13.78 -20.18 24.67
CA ALA A 7 -13.86 -20.20 26.14
C ALA A 7 -12.53 -19.76 26.78
N SER A 8 -11.40 -20.30 26.31
CA SER A 8 -10.07 -19.98 26.86
C SER A 8 -9.63 -18.54 26.60
N ALA A 9 -9.93 -17.99 25.41
CA ALA A 9 -9.65 -16.58 25.12
C ALA A 9 -10.54 -15.63 25.94
N LYS A 10 -11.79 -16.01 26.20
CA LYS A 10 -12.70 -15.24 27.05
C LYS A 10 -12.21 -15.24 28.50
N GLU A 11 -11.81 -16.39 29.04
CA GLU A 11 -11.27 -16.52 30.40
C GLU A 11 -10.00 -15.71 30.64
N ILE A 12 -9.05 -15.75 29.70
CA ILE A 12 -7.80 -14.98 29.80
C ILE A 12 -8.10 -13.48 29.78
N ILE A 13 -9.06 -13.02 28.99
CA ILE A 13 -9.35 -11.58 28.86
C ILE A 13 -10.19 -11.08 30.05
N THR A 14 -11.16 -11.87 30.53
CA THR A 14 -11.96 -11.50 31.71
C THR A 14 -11.19 -11.59 33.02
N GLY A 15 -10.18 -12.46 33.10
CA GLY A 15 -9.35 -12.63 34.30
C GLY A 15 -8.47 -11.42 34.64
N TYR A 16 -8.08 -10.62 33.64
CA TYR A 16 -7.23 -9.44 33.85
C TYR A 16 -8.00 -8.11 33.87
N TRP A 17 -9.18 -8.01 33.25
CA TRP A 17 -9.98 -6.75 33.21
C TRP A 17 -11.50 -7.01 33.24
N PRO A 18 -12.09 -7.30 34.41
CA PRO A 18 -13.50 -7.71 34.53
C PRO A 18 -14.52 -6.59 34.26
N HIS A 19 -14.11 -5.32 34.17
CA HIS A 19 -15.02 -4.17 34.03
C HIS A 19 -14.88 -3.38 32.71
N VAL A 20 -14.12 -3.87 31.74
CA VAL A 20 -13.87 -3.13 30.49
C VAL A 20 -14.82 -3.62 29.40
N SER A 21 -15.59 -2.70 28.81
CA SER A 21 -16.50 -3.03 27.71
C SER A 21 -15.71 -3.60 26.51
N ALA A 22 -16.31 -4.52 25.75
CA ALA A 22 -15.67 -5.12 24.57
C ALA A 22 -15.18 -4.07 23.54
N ALA A 23 -15.81 -2.89 23.52
CA ALA A 23 -15.40 -1.73 22.73
C ALA A 23 -14.08 -1.12 23.25
N ALA A 24 -13.89 -0.98 24.56
CA ALA A 24 -12.68 -0.43 25.15
C ALA A 24 -11.49 -1.42 25.07
N ILE A 25 -11.74 -2.73 25.16
CA ILE A 25 -10.74 -3.78 24.90
C ILE A 25 -10.23 -3.68 23.46
N SER A 26 -11.12 -3.46 22.48
CA SER A 26 -10.75 -3.33 21.07
C SER A 26 -9.86 -2.10 20.80
N SER A 27 -10.09 -0.99 21.51
CA SER A 27 -9.37 0.28 21.34
C SER A 27 -7.96 0.26 21.92
N VAL A 28 -7.78 -0.24 23.15
CA VAL A 28 -6.46 -0.35 23.83
C VAL A 28 -5.54 -1.29 23.06
N ALA A 29 -6.13 -2.36 22.55
CA ALA A 29 -5.39 -3.34 21.81
C ALA A 29 -4.86 -2.71 20.49
N VAL A 30 -5.68 -2.01 19.71
CA VAL A 30 -5.22 -1.40 18.44
C VAL A 30 -4.10 -0.37 18.64
N LEU A 31 -4.13 0.41 19.73
CA LEU A 31 -3.04 1.32 20.10
C LEU A 31 -1.75 0.57 20.45
N GLY A 32 -1.85 -0.47 21.28
CA GLY A 32 -0.73 -1.35 21.59
C GLY A 32 -0.12 -1.95 20.33
N THR A 33 -0.96 -2.37 19.37
CA THR A 33 -0.50 -2.89 18.07
C THR A 33 0.24 -1.82 17.25
N ALA A 34 -0.38 -0.64 17.07
CA ALA A 34 0.19 0.41 16.23
C ALA A 34 1.53 0.89 16.77
N LEU A 35 1.61 1.13 18.07
CA LEU A 35 2.86 1.53 18.74
C LEU A 35 3.90 0.41 18.71
N PHE A 36 3.52 -0.82 19.06
CA PHE A 36 4.44 -1.98 19.14
C PHE A 36 5.00 -2.40 17.79
N THR A 37 4.21 -2.27 16.71
CA THR A 37 4.65 -2.59 15.35
C THR A 37 5.47 -1.45 14.75
N TYR A 38 5.15 -0.19 15.09
CA TYR A 38 5.93 0.99 14.70
C TYR A 38 7.36 0.94 15.26
N PHE A 39 7.53 0.57 16.53
CA PHE A 39 8.85 0.43 17.15
C PHE A 39 9.65 -0.81 16.71
N ARG A 40 9.07 -1.71 15.88
CA ARG A 40 9.71 -2.96 15.42
C ARG A 40 9.99 -3.03 13.92
N ARG A 41 10.02 -1.88 13.24
CA ARG A 41 10.37 -1.80 11.81
C ARG A 41 11.80 -2.32 11.57
N PRO A 42 12.02 -3.25 10.62
CA PRO A 42 13.37 -3.64 10.22
C PRO A 42 14.05 -2.50 9.43
N LYS A 43 15.37 -2.36 9.58
CA LYS A 43 16.20 -1.56 8.66
C LYS A 43 16.19 -2.23 7.28
N SER A 44 16.14 -1.43 6.22
CA SER A 44 16.10 -1.90 4.82
C SER A 44 17.25 -2.85 4.54
N SER A 45 16.98 -4.14 4.36
CA SER A 45 17.97 -5.11 3.89
C SER A 45 18.03 -5.04 2.38
N VAL A 46 19.22 -4.83 1.82
CA VAL A 46 19.50 -4.93 0.37
C VAL A 46 18.90 -6.24 -0.15
N ALA A 47 17.96 -6.13 -1.07
CA ALA A 47 17.13 -7.23 -1.53
C ALA A 47 17.95 -8.19 -2.40
N SER A 48 17.97 -9.48 -2.06
CA SER A 48 18.21 -10.53 -3.03
C SER A 48 17.16 -10.42 -4.14
N ILE A 49 17.54 -10.22 -5.39
CA ILE A 49 16.62 -10.13 -6.54
C ILE A 49 16.00 -11.52 -6.75
N ASP A 50 14.79 -11.73 -6.23
CA ASP A 50 14.00 -12.91 -6.56
C ASP A 50 13.52 -12.79 -8.01
N PRO A 51 13.52 -13.87 -8.81
CA PRO A 51 13.07 -13.82 -10.20
C PRO A 51 11.61 -13.34 -10.30
N TYR A 52 11.36 -12.49 -11.29
CA TYR A 52 10.03 -11.96 -11.62
C TYR A 52 9.34 -12.83 -12.66
N PHE A 53 8.01 -12.87 -12.62
CA PHE A 53 7.18 -13.57 -13.63
C PHE A 53 7.61 -15.02 -13.91
N THR A 54 7.99 -15.78 -12.88
CA THR A 54 8.50 -17.16 -13.03
C THR A 54 7.49 -18.12 -13.66
N GLU A 55 6.20 -17.82 -13.53
CA GLU A 55 5.11 -18.67 -14.00
C GLU A 55 4.45 -18.06 -15.24
N ALA A 56 5.04 -18.29 -16.42
CA ALA A 56 4.57 -17.70 -17.68
C ALA A 56 3.09 -18.01 -17.98
N ALA A 57 2.61 -19.21 -17.60
CA ALA A 57 1.22 -19.62 -17.77
C ALA A 57 0.20 -18.78 -16.98
N LEU A 58 0.64 -18.07 -15.94
CA LEU A 58 -0.23 -17.19 -15.14
C LEU A 58 -0.34 -15.78 -15.73
N LEU A 59 0.45 -15.44 -16.76
CA LEU A 59 0.50 -14.10 -17.35
C LEU A 59 -0.61 -13.83 -18.38
N SER A 60 -1.46 -14.82 -18.67
CA SER A 60 -2.59 -14.72 -19.61
C SER A 60 -3.94 -14.77 -18.86
N PRO A 61 -4.24 -13.79 -17.98
CA PRO A 61 -5.45 -13.80 -17.15
C PRO A 61 -6.73 -13.56 -17.98
N PRO A 62 -7.91 -13.97 -17.46
CA PRO A 62 -9.18 -13.67 -18.11
C PRO A 62 -9.46 -12.17 -18.11
N LEU A 63 -9.59 -11.57 -19.30
CA LEU A 63 -9.85 -10.13 -19.46
C LEU A 63 -11.34 -9.79 -19.63
N ALA A 64 -12.12 -10.73 -20.15
CA ALA A 64 -13.53 -10.50 -20.51
C ALA A 64 -14.48 -10.38 -19.30
N ARG A 65 -13.97 -10.52 -18.06
CA ARG A 65 -14.79 -10.45 -16.85
C ARG A 65 -14.19 -9.46 -15.85
N PRO A 66 -14.97 -8.48 -15.35
CA PRO A 66 -14.54 -7.55 -14.31
C PRO A 66 -14.42 -8.20 -12.92
N ALA A 67 -14.45 -9.53 -12.84
CA ALA A 67 -14.39 -10.29 -11.60
C ALA A 67 -12.95 -10.45 -11.10
N TYR A 68 -12.81 -10.77 -9.81
CA TYR A 68 -11.51 -11.05 -9.22
C TYR A 68 -10.86 -12.27 -9.88
N SER A 69 -9.59 -12.13 -10.27
CA SER A 69 -8.79 -13.19 -10.86
C SER A 69 -7.52 -13.39 -10.04
N ASP A 70 -7.26 -14.63 -9.60
CA ASP A 70 -6.03 -14.98 -8.88
C ASP A 70 -4.80 -14.76 -9.77
N ARG A 71 -4.89 -15.10 -11.07
CA ARG A 71 -3.84 -14.84 -12.06
C ARG A 71 -3.55 -13.36 -12.23
N MET A 72 -4.59 -12.52 -12.35
CA MET A 72 -4.41 -11.08 -12.44
C MET A 72 -3.85 -10.49 -11.14
N ALA A 73 -4.31 -10.98 -9.98
CA ALA A 73 -3.77 -10.56 -8.70
C ALA A 73 -2.26 -10.87 -8.57
N TYR A 74 -1.81 -12.01 -9.11
CA TYR A 74 -0.38 -12.34 -9.19
C TYR A 74 0.38 -11.39 -10.11
N VAL A 75 -0.08 -11.19 -11.35
CA VAL A 75 0.55 -10.24 -12.30
C VAL A 75 0.68 -8.85 -11.70
N LEU A 76 -0.40 -8.32 -11.10
CA LEU A 76 -0.40 -6.99 -10.52
C LEU A 76 0.43 -6.91 -9.24
N ALA A 77 0.62 -8.03 -8.53
CA ALA A 77 1.55 -8.09 -7.41
C ALA A 77 3.01 -8.02 -7.87
N GLU A 78 3.38 -8.73 -8.93
CA GLU A 78 4.71 -8.60 -9.57
C GLU A 78 4.94 -7.17 -10.06
N MET A 79 3.95 -6.55 -10.71
CA MET A 79 4.04 -5.16 -11.18
C MET A 79 4.16 -4.14 -10.03
N SER A 80 3.45 -4.35 -8.92
CA SER A 80 3.55 -3.47 -7.75
C SER A 80 4.90 -3.59 -7.04
N ASP A 81 5.55 -4.76 -7.12
CA ASP A 81 6.91 -4.96 -6.63
C ASP A 81 7.94 -4.35 -7.59
N LEU A 82 7.75 -4.51 -8.91
CA LEU A 82 8.58 -3.84 -9.93
C LEU A 82 8.54 -2.32 -9.84
N ALA A 83 7.42 -1.74 -9.40
CA ALA A 83 7.32 -0.29 -9.20
C ALA A 83 8.30 0.25 -8.15
N TYR A 84 8.93 -0.60 -7.32
CA TYR A 84 9.96 -0.20 -6.38
C TYR A 84 11.36 -0.05 -6.99
N TYR A 85 11.59 -0.50 -8.23
CA TYR A 85 12.81 -0.12 -8.96
C TYR A 85 12.88 1.42 -9.01
N GLN A 86 14.00 2.01 -8.60
CA GLN A 86 14.13 3.45 -8.52
C GLN A 86 14.33 4.02 -9.93
N PHE A 87 13.30 4.75 -10.41
CA PHE A 87 13.37 5.53 -11.64
C PHE A 87 13.75 7.01 -11.39
N GLU A 88 14.19 7.33 -10.16
CA GLU A 88 14.28 8.70 -9.63
C GLU A 88 15.09 9.67 -10.50
N GLY A 89 14.68 10.94 -10.52
CA GLY A 89 15.56 12.09 -10.73
C GLY A 89 16.67 12.21 -9.66
N GLN A 90 17.56 13.21 -9.79
CA GLN A 90 18.79 13.38 -8.98
C GLN A 90 18.63 13.39 -7.43
N GLN A 91 17.42 13.48 -6.85
CA GLN A 91 17.23 13.79 -5.43
C GLN A 91 17.51 12.66 -4.42
N GLY A 92 17.08 11.40 -4.64
CA GLY A 92 17.33 10.35 -3.63
C GLY A 92 18.80 9.91 -3.57
N CYS A 93 19.50 9.96 -4.69
CA CYS A 93 20.95 9.77 -4.71
C CYS A 93 21.67 10.91 -3.97
N VAL A 94 21.14 12.14 -4.01
CA VAL A 94 21.68 13.27 -3.23
C VAL A 94 21.46 13.05 -1.74
N ASP A 95 20.30 12.58 -1.30
CA ASP A 95 20.05 12.31 0.13
C ASP A 95 20.98 11.21 0.68
N ASP A 96 21.14 10.10 -0.05
CA ASP A 96 22.06 9.01 0.32
C ASP A 96 23.54 9.45 0.24
N ALA A 97 23.87 10.33 -0.72
CA ALA A 97 25.20 10.91 -0.83
C ALA A 97 25.48 11.95 0.26
N VAL A 98 24.48 12.69 0.73
CA VAL A 98 24.60 13.60 1.86
C VAL A 98 24.86 12.80 3.14
N GLU A 99 24.16 11.69 3.39
CA GLU A 99 24.47 10.80 4.51
C GLU A 99 25.90 10.24 4.43
N ASN A 100 26.33 9.78 3.24
CA ASN A 100 27.68 9.29 3.03
C ASN A 100 28.74 10.39 3.21
N PHE A 101 28.49 11.60 2.70
CA PHE A 101 29.38 12.76 2.87
C PHE A 101 29.49 13.20 4.34
N MET A 102 28.40 13.17 5.10
CA MET A 102 28.43 13.46 6.54
C MET A 102 29.23 12.43 7.34
N SER A 103 29.45 11.23 6.80
CA SER A 103 30.26 10.17 7.41
C SER A 103 31.72 10.11 6.94
N LEU A 104 32.10 10.96 5.98
CA LEU A 104 33.44 10.99 5.38
C LEU A 104 34.44 11.81 6.22
N ASP A 105 35.66 11.31 6.36
CA ASP A 105 36.76 12.04 6.99
C ASP A 105 37.35 13.06 5.99
N VAL A 106 36.90 14.31 6.10
CA VAL A 106 37.20 15.42 5.17
C VAL A 106 38.68 15.83 5.19
N SER A 107 39.49 15.28 6.10
CA SER A 107 40.93 15.60 6.21
C SER A 107 41.80 14.93 5.13
N LYS A 108 41.27 13.98 4.35
CA LYS A 108 42.01 13.23 3.32
C LYS A 108 41.46 13.51 1.91
N ASP A 109 42.27 14.19 1.08
CA ASP A 109 41.89 14.58 -0.30
C ASP A 109 41.58 13.36 -1.21
N THR A 110 42.16 12.20 -0.93
CA THR A 110 41.89 10.95 -1.67
C THR A 110 40.48 10.42 -1.46
N ASP A 111 39.93 10.54 -0.24
CA ASP A 111 38.63 9.98 0.12
C ASP A 111 37.49 10.87 -0.44
N VAL A 112 37.73 12.17 -0.51
CA VAL A 112 36.82 13.14 -1.15
C VAL A 112 36.74 12.93 -2.67
N ARG A 113 37.88 12.71 -3.34
CA ARG A 113 37.89 12.43 -4.80
C ARG A 113 37.24 11.10 -5.14
N ALA A 114 37.52 10.04 -4.39
CA ALA A 114 36.90 8.73 -4.57
C ALA A 114 35.37 8.80 -4.37
N PHE A 115 34.92 9.54 -3.36
CA PHE A 115 33.49 9.79 -3.15
C PHE A 115 32.85 10.54 -4.31
N LEU A 116 33.48 11.61 -4.83
CA LEU A 116 32.93 12.39 -5.96
C LEU A 116 32.87 11.57 -7.26
N GLU A 117 33.87 10.74 -7.53
CA GLU A 117 33.88 9.83 -8.69
C GLU A 117 32.81 8.74 -8.55
N GLN A 118 32.69 8.14 -7.36
CA GLN A 118 31.67 7.12 -7.08
C GLN A 118 30.26 7.71 -7.11
N PHE A 119 30.05 8.88 -6.52
CA PHE A 119 28.78 9.60 -6.55
C PHE A 119 28.36 9.98 -7.98
N SER A 120 29.29 10.50 -8.80
CA SER A 120 29.04 10.81 -10.21
C SER A 120 28.69 9.55 -11.02
N THR A 121 29.40 8.46 -10.77
CA THR A 121 29.17 7.17 -11.44
C THR A 121 27.84 6.55 -11.02
N ASP A 122 27.51 6.53 -9.74
CA ASP A 122 26.25 6.01 -9.20
C ASP A 122 25.04 6.84 -9.67
N MET A 123 25.20 8.16 -9.77
CA MET A 123 24.19 9.10 -10.27
C MET A 123 23.78 8.85 -11.72
N MET A 124 24.74 8.50 -12.58
CA MET A 124 24.54 8.35 -14.02
C MET A 124 24.29 6.89 -14.42
N SER A 125 24.94 5.94 -13.75
CA SER A 125 24.84 4.51 -14.06
C SER A 125 23.68 3.83 -13.34
N GLY A 126 23.44 4.10 -12.05
CA GLY A 126 22.45 3.37 -11.25
C GLY A 126 21.02 3.51 -11.78
N ARG A 127 20.63 4.73 -12.17
CA ARG A 127 19.28 5.01 -12.71
C ARG A 127 19.04 4.37 -14.06
N ARG A 128 20.00 4.51 -14.97
CA ARG A 128 19.92 3.92 -16.31
C ARG A 128 19.93 2.39 -16.22
N LEU A 129 20.77 1.82 -15.37
CA LEU A 129 20.85 0.37 -15.17
C LEU A 129 19.56 -0.22 -14.58
N GLN A 130 18.92 0.46 -13.62
CA GLN A 130 17.66 -0.02 -13.04
C GLN A 130 16.49 0.06 -14.03
N LEU A 131 16.38 1.15 -14.80
CA LEU A 131 15.35 1.28 -15.83
C LEU A 131 15.54 0.24 -16.95
N GLU A 132 16.77 0.06 -17.44
CA GLU A 132 17.06 -0.94 -18.47
C GLU A 132 16.86 -2.37 -17.96
N SER A 133 17.17 -2.64 -16.68
CA SER A 133 16.87 -3.92 -16.04
C SER A 133 15.36 -4.18 -15.95
N MET A 134 14.56 -3.17 -15.56
CA MET A 134 13.10 -3.29 -15.55
C MET A 134 12.56 -3.54 -16.96
N LYS A 135 13.01 -2.76 -17.96
CA LYS A 135 12.61 -2.96 -19.36
C LYS A 135 12.90 -4.38 -19.83
N LYS A 136 14.09 -4.92 -19.48
CA LYS A 136 14.47 -6.30 -19.81
C LYS A 136 13.57 -7.33 -19.12
N ILE A 137 13.22 -7.13 -17.85
CA ILE A 137 12.29 -8.00 -17.12
C ILE A 137 10.90 -7.99 -17.77
N LEU A 138 10.40 -6.80 -18.11
CA LEU A 138 9.12 -6.61 -18.80
C LEU A 138 9.13 -7.28 -20.18
N SER A 139 10.15 -7.01 -21.01
CA SER A 139 10.24 -7.54 -22.36
C SER A 139 10.33 -9.07 -22.37
N ASN A 140 11.11 -9.66 -21.46
CA ASN A 140 11.22 -11.11 -21.32
C ASN A 140 9.90 -11.79 -20.96
N SER A 141 8.94 -11.02 -20.43
CA SER A 141 7.65 -11.50 -19.96
C SER A 141 6.49 -11.07 -20.88
N GLY A 142 6.77 -10.52 -22.06
CA GLY A 142 5.77 -10.07 -23.04
C GLY A 142 5.13 -8.72 -22.73
N PHE A 143 5.82 -7.87 -21.95
CA PHE A 143 5.38 -6.51 -21.65
C PHE A 143 6.29 -5.47 -22.31
N SER A 144 5.70 -4.44 -22.90
CA SER A 144 6.38 -3.24 -23.37
C SER A 144 6.08 -2.06 -22.44
N LEU A 145 7.13 -1.34 -22.05
CA LEU A 145 6.99 -0.11 -21.25
C LEU A 145 6.36 0.98 -22.12
N LEU A 146 5.27 1.59 -21.66
CA LEU A 146 4.63 2.73 -22.33
C LEU A 146 5.30 4.03 -21.89
N ASP A 147 5.29 4.30 -20.58
CA ASP A 147 5.90 5.49 -20.00
C ASP A 147 6.11 5.32 -18.48
N VAL A 148 6.88 6.25 -17.89
CA VAL A 148 7.17 6.34 -16.46
C VAL A 148 6.61 7.64 -15.89
N ILE A 149 6.07 7.57 -14.69
CA ILE A 149 5.60 8.73 -13.92
C ILE A 149 6.67 9.01 -12.86
N ASP A 150 7.22 10.22 -12.86
CA ASP A 150 8.05 10.76 -11.76
C ASP A 150 7.70 12.24 -11.55
N ILE A 151 6.69 12.51 -10.71
CA ILE A 151 6.17 13.85 -10.46
C ILE A 151 5.94 14.03 -8.97
N ASN A 152 6.48 15.10 -8.38
CA ASN A 152 6.26 15.42 -6.96
C ASN A 152 6.51 14.23 -6.03
N GLU A 153 7.58 13.49 -6.31
CA GLU A 153 7.99 12.28 -5.58
C GLU A 153 6.99 11.11 -5.66
N THR A 154 5.96 11.26 -6.48
CA THR A 154 5.05 10.18 -6.87
C THR A 154 5.63 9.48 -8.07
N GLN A 155 5.79 8.17 -7.95
CA GLN A 155 6.38 7.34 -8.97
C GLN A 155 5.46 6.22 -9.40
N GLY A 156 5.61 5.83 -10.65
CA GLY A 156 4.88 4.71 -11.24
C GLY A 156 5.30 4.49 -12.68
N PHE A 157 4.70 3.51 -13.32
CA PHE A 157 4.91 3.24 -14.73
C PHE A 157 3.65 2.62 -15.33
N ALA A 158 3.55 2.69 -16.66
CA ALA A 158 2.56 1.96 -17.41
C ALA A 158 3.23 1.03 -18.42
N CYS A 159 2.68 -0.16 -18.58
CA CYS A 159 3.15 -1.11 -19.58
C CYS A 159 1.97 -1.80 -20.29
N LYS A 160 2.18 -2.17 -21.54
CA LYS A 160 1.24 -2.96 -22.34
C LYS A 160 1.74 -4.40 -22.36
N ARG A 161 0.85 -5.36 -22.12
CA ARG A 161 1.11 -6.75 -22.49
C ARG A 161 0.70 -6.94 -23.94
N ASP A 162 1.60 -7.44 -24.76
CA ASP A 162 1.33 -7.74 -26.16
C ASP A 162 2.01 -9.05 -26.54
N VAL A 163 1.24 -10.12 -26.62
CA VAL A 163 1.72 -11.47 -26.92
C VAL A 163 0.84 -12.05 -28.01
N GLU A 164 1.47 -12.69 -29.00
CA GLU A 164 0.77 -13.29 -30.12
C GLU A 164 -0.27 -14.32 -29.62
N ASN A 165 -1.49 -14.26 -30.17
CA ASN A 165 -2.63 -15.09 -29.78
C ASN A 165 -3.17 -14.86 -28.35
N GLU A 166 -2.77 -13.78 -27.67
CA GLU A 166 -3.35 -13.35 -26.39
C GLU A 166 -3.99 -11.96 -26.54
N PRO A 167 -5.09 -11.68 -25.82
CA PRO A 167 -5.66 -10.34 -25.83
C PRO A 167 -4.76 -9.38 -25.05
N SER A 168 -4.42 -8.25 -25.67
CA SER A 168 -3.55 -7.22 -25.08
C SER A 168 -4.25 -6.46 -23.94
N TYR A 169 -3.50 -6.01 -22.95
CA TYR A 169 -4.00 -5.16 -21.86
C TYR A 169 -2.92 -4.24 -21.31
N VAL A 170 -3.33 -3.19 -20.61
CA VAL A 170 -2.45 -2.20 -20.01
C VAL A 170 -2.44 -2.35 -18.49
N VAL A 171 -1.26 -2.24 -17.88
CA VAL A 171 -1.09 -2.14 -16.43
C VAL A 171 -0.52 -0.78 -16.09
N LEU A 172 -1.16 -0.09 -15.15
CA LEU A 172 -0.68 1.14 -14.53
C LEU A 172 -0.30 0.83 -13.07
N ALA A 173 0.99 0.90 -12.74
CA ALA A 173 1.50 0.57 -11.42
C ALA A 173 2.09 1.80 -10.71
N PHE A 174 1.71 2.02 -9.46
CA PHE A 174 2.26 3.09 -8.62
C PHE A 174 3.19 2.54 -7.54
N ARG A 175 4.32 3.21 -7.34
CA ARG A 175 5.29 2.92 -6.28
C ARG A 175 4.74 3.34 -4.92
N GLY A 176 4.94 2.48 -3.93
CA GLY A 176 4.76 2.86 -2.53
C GLY A 176 6.09 3.31 -1.90
N THR A 177 6.01 4.06 -0.81
CA THR A 177 7.20 4.46 -0.04
C THR A 177 6.99 4.21 1.44
N GLU A 178 7.86 3.42 2.05
CA GLU A 178 7.74 3.04 3.47
C GLU A 178 8.15 4.18 4.42
N LYS A 179 9.12 5.04 4.04
CA LYS A 179 9.49 6.21 4.86
C LYS A 179 8.33 7.21 4.94
N LYS A 180 7.75 7.56 3.79
CA LYS A 180 6.68 8.57 3.65
C LYS A 180 5.32 8.13 4.16
N ILE A 181 5.07 6.82 4.26
CA ILE A 181 3.79 6.37 4.82
C ILE A 181 3.67 6.72 6.30
N SER A 182 4.76 6.84 7.06
CA SER A 182 4.71 7.38 8.42
C SER A 182 4.19 8.80 8.37
N ASP A 183 4.89 9.66 7.64
CA ASP A 183 4.61 11.10 7.54
C ASP A 183 3.16 11.33 7.10
N TRP A 184 2.70 10.61 6.07
CA TRP A 184 1.35 10.76 5.54
C TRP A 184 0.26 10.16 6.43
N LEU A 185 0.62 9.35 7.42
CA LEU A 185 -0.31 8.78 8.41
C LEU A 185 -0.26 9.51 9.77
N THR A 186 0.77 10.32 10.03
CA THR A 186 0.96 11.03 11.31
C THR A 186 0.81 12.54 11.21
N ASP A 187 0.90 13.13 10.01
CA ASP A 187 0.89 14.59 9.85
C ASP A 187 -0.52 15.19 9.75
N ALA A 188 -0.62 16.53 9.88
CA ALA A 188 -1.86 17.28 9.67
C ALA A 188 -2.52 17.02 8.29
N ARG A 189 -1.76 16.53 7.31
CA ARG A 189 -2.25 16.13 5.97
C ARG A 189 -3.13 14.88 5.99
N CYS A 190 -3.22 14.18 7.13
CA CYS A 190 -4.19 13.10 7.39
C CYS A 190 -5.62 13.58 7.52
N VAL A 191 -5.81 14.86 7.86
CA VAL A 191 -7.14 15.46 7.96
C VAL A 191 -7.77 15.45 6.57
N PRO A 192 -8.99 14.91 6.40
CA PRO A 192 -9.61 14.81 5.09
C PRO A 192 -9.96 16.19 4.53
N ALA A 193 -9.63 16.42 3.27
CA ALA A 193 -10.22 17.47 2.46
C ALA A 193 -11.71 17.15 2.26
N VAL A 194 -12.58 18.11 2.58
CA VAL A 194 -14.04 17.95 2.55
C VAL A 194 -14.62 18.80 1.42
N LYS A 195 -15.35 18.17 0.50
CA LYS A 195 -16.16 18.86 -0.52
C LYS A 195 -17.59 18.32 -0.47
N GLY A 196 -18.49 19.10 0.13
CA GLY A 196 -19.85 18.64 0.42
C GLY A 196 -19.82 17.43 1.36
N LYS A 197 -20.43 16.31 0.95
CA LYS A 197 -20.39 15.05 1.72
C LYS A 197 -19.15 14.19 1.45
N CYS A 198 -18.34 14.54 0.46
CA CYS A 198 -17.17 13.77 0.08
C CYS A 198 -15.97 14.14 0.95
N LYS A 199 -15.31 13.11 1.51
CA LYS A 199 -14.07 13.24 2.28
C LYS A 199 -12.98 12.44 1.59
N VAL A 200 -11.81 13.06 1.36
CA VAL A 200 -10.62 12.41 0.80
C VAL A 200 -9.39 12.90 1.55
N HIS A 201 -8.39 12.04 1.71
CA HIS A 201 -7.16 12.38 2.39
C HIS A 201 -6.40 13.48 1.66
N THR A 202 -6.11 14.57 2.37
CA THR A 202 -5.50 15.77 1.77
C THR A 202 -4.14 15.45 1.16
N GLY A 203 -3.27 14.74 1.89
CA GLY A 203 -1.94 14.33 1.38
C GLY A 203 -2.00 13.54 0.06
N PHE A 204 -2.74 12.42 0.01
CA PHE A 204 -2.87 11.63 -1.23
C PHE A 204 -3.53 12.42 -2.37
N HIS A 205 -4.56 13.22 -2.07
CA HIS A 205 -5.23 14.02 -3.10
C HIS A 205 -4.28 15.07 -3.69
N GLU A 206 -3.56 15.82 -2.86
CA GLU A 206 -2.61 16.84 -3.31
C GLU A 206 -1.46 16.23 -4.10
N ALA A 207 -0.90 15.10 -3.66
CA ALA A 207 0.16 14.41 -4.41
C ALA A 207 -0.29 14.03 -5.83
N PHE A 208 -1.58 13.73 -6.01
CA PHE A 208 -2.13 13.35 -7.30
C PHE A 208 -2.52 14.55 -8.18
N THR A 209 -3.04 15.64 -7.58
CA THR A 209 -3.65 16.76 -8.33
C THR A 209 -2.87 18.06 -8.31
N LYS A 210 -1.87 18.24 -7.44
CA LYS A 210 -1.14 19.49 -7.29
C LYS A 210 0.07 19.53 -8.23
N LYS A 211 0.29 20.68 -8.87
CA LYS A 211 1.49 20.95 -9.67
C LYS A 211 2.68 21.30 -8.76
N ARG A 212 3.91 21.01 -9.20
CA ARG A 212 5.13 21.48 -8.52
C ARG A 212 5.31 22.99 -8.72
N ASP A 213 5.23 23.39 -9.99
CA ASP A 213 5.51 24.75 -10.46
C ASP A 213 4.33 25.24 -11.34
N ALA A 214 4.31 26.54 -11.70
CA ALA A 214 3.23 27.14 -12.49
C ALA A 214 2.94 26.38 -13.80
N ASP A 215 4.01 25.94 -14.47
CA ASP A 215 3.97 25.18 -15.72
C ASP A 215 4.07 23.66 -15.53
N GLY A 216 4.13 23.20 -14.28
CA GLY A 216 4.31 21.78 -13.96
C GLY A 216 3.11 20.90 -14.33
N LYS A 217 3.40 19.65 -14.68
CA LYS A 217 2.39 18.61 -14.91
C LYS A 217 1.97 17.97 -13.57
N THR A 218 0.72 17.51 -13.49
CA THR A 218 0.23 16.74 -12.33
C THR A 218 0.34 15.24 -12.61
N VAL A 219 0.34 14.41 -11.57
CA VAL A 219 0.28 12.94 -11.74
C VAL A 219 -1.00 12.56 -12.50
N LYS A 220 -2.12 13.23 -12.21
CA LYS A 220 -3.37 13.06 -12.95
C LYS A 220 -3.17 13.24 -14.47
N MET A 221 -2.57 14.37 -14.87
CA MET A 221 -2.29 14.65 -16.29
C MET A 221 -1.30 13.65 -16.88
N ALA A 222 -0.33 13.14 -16.11
CA ALA A 222 0.60 12.12 -16.58
C ALA A 222 -0.12 10.82 -16.91
N VAL A 223 -1.02 10.38 -16.04
CA VAL A 223 -1.86 9.20 -16.31
C VAL A 223 -2.77 9.43 -17.52
N GLU A 224 -3.40 10.60 -17.65
CA GLU A 224 -4.24 10.94 -18.80
C GLU A 224 -3.47 10.88 -20.12
N ASP A 225 -2.26 11.45 -20.16
CA ASP A 225 -1.41 11.44 -21.36
C ASP A 225 -0.99 10.01 -21.74
N ILE A 226 -0.56 9.21 -20.75
CA ILE A 226 -0.18 7.80 -20.96
C ILE A 226 -1.34 6.99 -21.55
N LEU A 227 -2.55 7.16 -21.03
CA LEU A 227 -3.73 6.44 -21.50
C LEU A 227 -4.23 6.95 -22.85
N SER A 228 -3.80 8.13 -23.29
CA SER A 228 -4.13 8.69 -24.59
C SER A 228 -3.25 8.15 -25.72
N LEU A 229 -2.10 7.55 -25.38
CA LEU A 229 -1.12 6.99 -26.32
C LEU A 229 -1.78 5.96 -27.27
N PRO A 230 -1.42 5.95 -28.57
CA PRO A 230 -1.90 4.94 -29.51
C PRO A 230 -1.65 3.50 -29.03
N GLU A 231 -0.53 3.26 -28.36
CA GLU A 231 -0.12 1.96 -27.85
C GLU A 231 -1.02 1.46 -26.69
N ALA A 232 -1.76 2.36 -26.04
CA ALA A 232 -2.75 2.02 -25.01
C ALA A 232 -4.14 1.68 -25.59
N LYS A 233 -4.27 1.67 -26.92
CA LYS A 233 -5.52 1.39 -27.65
C LYS A 233 -5.36 0.15 -28.53
N ASP A 234 -6.49 -0.46 -28.87
CA ASP A 234 -6.54 -1.54 -29.86
C ASP A 234 -6.52 -0.98 -31.29
N ASP A 235 -6.52 -1.88 -32.28
CA ASP A 235 -6.49 -1.53 -33.71
C ASP A 235 -7.71 -0.71 -34.16
N SER A 236 -8.81 -0.74 -33.40
CA SER A 236 -10.01 0.08 -33.65
C SER A 236 -9.92 1.47 -33.02
N GLY A 237 -8.86 1.75 -32.26
CA GLY A 237 -8.67 2.97 -31.49
C GLY A 237 -9.42 2.99 -30.16
N ALA A 238 -10.03 1.87 -29.75
CA ALA A 238 -10.70 1.76 -28.45
C ALA A 238 -9.67 1.50 -27.34
N PRO A 239 -9.88 2.00 -26.11
CA PRO A 239 -8.96 1.76 -25.00
C PRO A 239 -8.84 0.27 -24.68
N LEU A 240 -7.60 -0.22 -24.55
CA LEU A 240 -7.34 -1.58 -24.10
C LEU A 240 -7.83 -1.78 -22.66
N PRO A 241 -8.11 -3.04 -22.24
CA PRO A 241 -8.40 -3.32 -20.85
C PRO A 241 -7.30 -2.79 -19.92
N LEU A 242 -7.68 -2.05 -18.88
CA LEU A 242 -6.75 -1.37 -17.99
C LEU A 242 -6.82 -1.92 -16.57
N PHE A 243 -5.66 -2.30 -16.05
CA PHE A 243 -5.50 -2.72 -14.66
C PHE A 243 -4.64 -1.73 -13.90
N VAL A 244 -5.20 -1.17 -12.84
CA VAL A 244 -4.49 -0.18 -12.01
C VAL A 244 -4.03 -0.86 -10.73
N THR A 245 -2.78 -0.67 -10.34
CA THR A 245 -2.22 -1.35 -9.18
C THR A 245 -1.25 -0.51 -8.37
N GLY A 246 -1.08 -0.90 -7.11
CA GLY A 246 -0.03 -0.36 -6.26
C GLY A 246 -0.02 -1.01 -4.88
N HIS A 247 1.15 -0.94 -4.25
CA HIS A 247 1.37 -1.42 -2.89
C HIS A 247 1.49 -0.25 -1.90
N SER A 248 0.97 -0.41 -0.68
CA SER A 248 1.14 0.57 0.40
C SER A 248 0.61 1.96 -0.03
N LEU A 249 1.43 3.01 0.05
CA LEU A 249 1.17 4.35 -0.51
C LEU A 249 0.79 4.29 -2.01
N GLY A 250 1.45 3.46 -2.80
CA GLY A 250 1.13 3.29 -4.23
C GLY A 250 -0.29 2.76 -4.44
N GLY A 251 -0.82 1.94 -3.52
CA GLY A 251 -2.20 1.48 -3.57
C GLY A 251 -3.22 2.60 -3.30
N ALA A 252 -2.87 3.59 -2.47
CA ALA A 252 -3.67 4.79 -2.29
C ALA A 252 -3.74 5.63 -3.59
N LEU A 253 -2.60 5.80 -4.25
CA LEU A 253 -2.49 6.52 -5.52
C LEU A 253 -3.22 5.79 -6.65
N ALA A 254 -3.11 4.46 -6.72
CA ALA A 254 -3.84 3.60 -7.65
C ALA A 254 -5.36 3.80 -7.54
N LEU A 255 -5.88 3.87 -6.31
CA LEU A 255 -7.30 4.09 -6.08
C LEU A 255 -7.74 5.51 -6.43
N LEU A 256 -6.88 6.52 -6.22
CA LEU A 256 -7.14 7.89 -6.70
C LEU A 256 -7.13 7.99 -8.23
N ALA A 257 -6.15 7.39 -8.90
CA ALA A 257 -6.12 7.32 -10.37
C ALA A 257 -7.38 6.65 -10.91
N THR A 258 -7.79 5.55 -10.28
CA THR A 258 -9.02 4.84 -10.62
C THR A 258 -10.26 5.73 -10.46
N LYS A 259 -10.32 6.53 -9.39
CA LYS A 259 -11.46 7.44 -9.15
C LYS A 259 -11.47 8.66 -10.07
N LEU A 260 -10.31 9.25 -10.34
CA LEU A 260 -10.18 10.57 -10.96
C LEU A 260 -9.95 10.54 -12.46
N VAL A 261 -9.38 9.45 -12.99
CA VAL A 261 -9.02 9.31 -14.41
C VAL A 261 -9.82 8.20 -15.07
N VAL A 262 -9.97 7.04 -14.41
CA VAL A 262 -10.61 5.86 -15.02
C VAL A 262 -11.80 5.30 -14.21
N PRO A 263 -12.84 6.11 -13.96
CA PRO A 263 -13.95 5.74 -13.07
C PRO A 263 -14.89 4.67 -13.62
N ASN A 264 -14.80 4.36 -14.93
CA ASN A 264 -15.62 3.37 -15.62
C ASN A 264 -14.81 2.69 -16.71
N VAL A 265 -13.79 1.92 -16.33
CA VAL A 265 -12.90 1.25 -17.28
C VAL A 265 -13.23 -0.23 -17.43
N ASN A 266 -12.97 -0.76 -18.62
CA ASN A 266 -12.93 -2.20 -18.85
C ASN A 266 -11.66 -2.76 -18.20
N GLY A 267 -11.79 -3.32 -17.00
CA GLY A 267 -10.65 -3.76 -16.19
C GLY A 267 -10.95 -3.59 -14.70
N ALA A 268 -9.91 -3.48 -13.88
CA ALA A 268 -10.06 -3.40 -12.43
C ALA A 268 -8.85 -2.80 -11.73
N CYS A 269 -9.07 -2.27 -10.52
CA CYS A 269 -8.02 -1.79 -9.64
C CYS A 269 -7.69 -2.84 -8.58
N TYR A 270 -6.42 -3.21 -8.43
CA TYR A 270 -5.96 -4.10 -7.37
C TYR A 270 -5.00 -3.36 -6.46
N THR A 271 -5.26 -3.37 -5.17
CA THR A 271 -4.41 -2.67 -4.20
C THR A 271 -3.88 -3.64 -3.17
N PHE A 272 -2.60 -3.53 -2.84
CA PHE A 272 -1.92 -4.41 -1.88
C PHE A 272 -1.53 -3.60 -0.65
N GLY A 273 -2.02 -3.96 0.53
CA GLY A 273 -1.60 -3.26 1.74
C GLY A 273 -1.98 -1.77 1.80
N ALA A 274 -2.95 -1.31 0.99
CA ALA A 274 -3.26 0.12 0.87
C ALA A 274 -4.00 0.71 2.09
N PRO A 275 -3.68 1.95 2.51
CA PRO A 275 -4.38 2.66 3.58
C PRO A 275 -5.78 3.12 3.14
N ARG A 276 -6.58 3.66 4.08
CA ARG A 276 -7.87 4.29 3.74
C ARG A 276 -7.63 5.70 3.20
N ILE A 277 -8.36 6.07 2.15
CA ILE A 277 -8.13 7.35 1.46
C ILE A 277 -9.36 8.25 1.36
N GLY A 278 -10.57 7.74 1.59
CA GLY A 278 -11.77 8.56 1.51
C GLY A 278 -12.98 7.90 2.17
N ASN A 279 -14.13 8.57 2.12
CA ASN A 279 -15.39 8.05 2.64
C ASN A 279 -16.24 7.39 1.54
N TYR A 280 -17.37 6.78 1.95
CA TYR A 280 -18.30 6.12 1.03
C TYR A 280 -18.78 7.05 -0.09
N GLU A 281 -19.17 8.29 0.26
CA GLU A 281 -19.67 9.25 -0.72
C GLU A 281 -18.63 9.61 -1.79
N TYR A 282 -17.34 9.67 -1.42
CA TYR A 282 -16.26 9.93 -2.38
C TYR A 282 -16.19 8.88 -3.49
N PHE A 283 -16.36 7.60 -3.15
CA PHE A 283 -16.29 6.48 -4.10
C PHE A 283 -17.64 6.02 -4.65
N ARG A 284 -18.76 6.62 -4.22
CA ARG A 284 -20.12 6.17 -4.56
C ARG A 284 -20.40 6.02 -6.06
N GLN A 285 -19.79 6.86 -6.90
CA GLN A 285 -19.97 6.85 -8.35
C GLN A 285 -18.90 6.03 -9.10
N LEU A 286 -17.96 5.39 -8.39
CA LEU A 286 -16.91 4.59 -9.00
C LEU A 286 -17.50 3.27 -9.49
N LYS A 287 -17.46 3.04 -10.81
CA LYS A 287 -17.97 1.80 -11.45
C LYS A 287 -16.88 0.76 -11.64
N THR A 288 -15.63 1.20 -11.80
CA THR A 288 -14.48 0.31 -11.92
C THR A 288 -14.38 -0.60 -10.68
N PRO A 289 -14.34 -1.94 -10.86
CA PRO A 289 -14.13 -2.87 -9.75
C PRO A 289 -12.83 -2.59 -9.02
N VAL A 290 -12.87 -2.64 -7.69
CA VAL A 290 -11.70 -2.45 -6.83
C VAL A 290 -11.54 -3.67 -5.94
N TYR A 291 -10.38 -4.32 -6.00
CA TYR A 291 -10.00 -5.45 -5.17
C TYR A 291 -8.88 -5.04 -4.24
N ARG A 292 -9.11 -5.20 -2.93
CA ARG A 292 -8.14 -4.84 -1.90
C ARG A 292 -7.59 -6.10 -1.25
N VAL A 293 -6.33 -6.40 -1.55
CA VAL A 293 -5.60 -7.52 -0.99
C VAL A 293 -4.89 -7.08 0.28
N VAL A 294 -5.19 -7.75 1.39
CA VAL A 294 -4.64 -7.43 2.71
C VAL A 294 -4.01 -8.67 3.32
N ASN A 295 -2.75 -8.56 3.72
CA ASN A 295 -2.06 -9.58 4.49
C ASN A 295 -2.48 -9.50 5.96
N SER A 296 -2.71 -10.66 6.58
CA SER A 296 -3.35 -10.76 7.89
C SER A 296 -2.62 -9.98 8.99
N SER A 297 -1.30 -9.96 8.94
CA SER A 297 -0.43 -9.27 9.91
C SER A 297 -0.06 -7.85 9.46
N ASP A 298 -0.64 -7.33 8.37
CA ASP A 298 -0.37 -5.99 7.86
C ASP A 298 -1.23 -4.94 8.57
N ILE A 299 -0.57 -3.87 9.03
CA ILE A 299 -1.17 -2.78 9.79
C ILE A 299 -1.54 -1.58 8.92
N VAL A 300 -0.89 -1.38 7.78
CA VAL A 300 -1.11 -0.20 6.94
C VAL A 300 -2.55 -0.09 6.46
N PRO A 301 -3.23 -1.18 6.04
CA PRO A 301 -4.65 -1.15 5.71
C PRO A 301 -5.57 -0.83 6.89
N ARG A 302 -5.05 -0.56 8.08
CA ARG A 302 -5.83 -0.25 9.27
C ARG A 302 -5.78 1.22 9.62
N VAL A 303 -5.04 2.02 8.86
CA VAL A 303 -4.85 3.46 9.06
C VAL A 303 -5.34 4.22 7.81
N PRO A 304 -5.93 5.43 7.94
CA PRO A 304 -6.48 6.05 9.15
C PRO A 304 -7.56 5.20 9.82
N PRO A 305 -7.65 5.13 11.17
CA PRO A 305 -8.61 4.26 11.87
C PRO A 305 -10.07 4.57 11.47
N GLY A 306 -10.83 3.52 11.09
CA GLY A 306 -12.22 3.63 10.64
C GLY A 306 -13.23 3.63 11.80
N ALA A 307 -14.26 2.77 11.78
CA ALA A 307 -15.29 2.70 12.84
C ALA A 307 -14.74 2.45 14.27
N ILE A 308 -13.55 1.85 14.39
CA ILE A 308 -12.86 1.64 15.66
C ILE A 308 -12.37 2.98 16.26
N MET A 309 -12.12 4.00 15.42
CA MET A 309 -11.86 5.37 15.86
C MET A 309 -13.02 5.91 16.70
N MET A 310 -14.26 5.58 16.36
CA MET A 310 -15.41 6.04 17.14
C MET A 310 -15.36 5.52 18.58
N GLY A 311 -15.01 4.23 18.77
CA GLY A 311 -14.81 3.67 20.11
C GLY A 311 -13.62 4.30 20.85
N PHE A 312 -12.58 4.72 20.13
CA PHE A 312 -11.42 5.41 20.70
C PHE A 312 -11.71 6.87 21.06
N VAL A 313 -12.42 7.60 20.19
CA VAL A 313 -12.94 8.94 20.45
C VAL A 313 -13.81 8.93 21.71
N LEU A 314 -14.71 7.96 21.84
CA LEU A 314 -15.53 7.79 23.04
C LEU A 314 -14.71 7.50 24.30
N ALA A 315 -13.66 6.67 24.19
CA ALA A 315 -12.78 6.39 25.32
C ALA A 315 -11.94 7.63 25.73
N VAL A 316 -11.42 8.38 24.77
CA VAL A 316 -10.66 9.62 25.00
C VAL A 316 -11.56 10.72 25.58
N GLN A 317 -12.79 10.85 25.09
CA GLN A 317 -13.80 11.74 25.67
C GLN A 317 -14.16 11.32 27.10
N GLY A 318 -14.28 10.02 27.38
CA GLY A 318 -14.45 9.50 28.73
C GLY A 318 -13.27 9.83 29.65
N MET A 319 -12.03 9.77 29.15
CA MET A 319 -10.84 10.17 29.91
C MET A 319 -10.77 11.68 30.17
N SER A 320 -11.20 12.50 29.22
CA SER A 320 -11.36 13.95 29.46
C SER A 320 -12.37 14.22 30.58
N TRP A 321 -13.53 13.57 30.53
CA TRP A 321 -14.54 13.67 31.59
C TRP A 321 -14.00 13.22 32.95
N LEU A 322 -13.30 12.08 33.01
CA LEU A 322 -12.69 11.56 34.24
C LEU A 322 -11.62 12.48 34.81
N THR A 323 -10.88 13.20 33.96
CA THR A 323 -9.78 14.09 34.37
C THR A 323 -10.21 15.55 34.46
N SER A 324 -11.51 15.85 34.37
CA SER A 324 -12.04 17.23 34.36
C SER A 324 -11.70 18.04 35.62
N PHE A 325 -11.36 17.38 36.73
CA PHE A 325 -10.85 18.02 37.95
C PHE A 325 -9.42 18.57 37.82
N ALA A 326 -8.69 18.20 36.76
CA ALA A 326 -7.33 18.65 36.46
C ALA A 326 -7.30 19.24 35.02
N PRO A 327 -7.65 20.52 34.85
CA PRO A 327 -7.79 21.16 33.54
C PRO A 327 -6.59 21.04 32.59
N PRO A 328 -5.32 21.10 33.06
CA PRO A 328 -4.17 20.89 32.18
C PRO A 328 -4.10 19.47 31.59
N VAL A 329 -4.63 18.48 32.31
CA VAL A 329 -4.65 17.06 31.90
C VAL A 329 -5.86 16.78 31.00
N SER A 330 -7.05 17.25 31.36
CA SER A 330 -8.25 17.09 30.53
C SER A 330 -8.09 17.76 29.16
N ALA A 331 -7.45 18.93 29.10
CA ALA A 331 -7.17 19.63 27.84
C ALA A 331 -6.30 18.83 26.86
N ILE A 332 -5.44 17.93 27.34
CA ILE A 332 -4.68 17.01 26.48
C ILE A 332 -5.63 16.00 25.83
N PHE A 333 -6.54 15.42 26.62
CA PHE A 333 -7.53 14.46 26.13
C PHE A 333 -8.57 15.13 25.23
N ASP A 334 -8.99 16.36 25.50
CA ASP A 334 -9.91 17.13 24.64
C ASP A 334 -9.31 17.38 23.26
N ARG A 335 -8.08 17.90 23.21
CA ARG A 335 -7.36 18.13 21.95
C ARG A 335 -7.17 16.83 21.17
N LEU A 336 -6.87 15.74 21.87
CA LEU A 336 -6.75 14.43 21.26
C LEU A 336 -8.10 13.94 20.71
N GLY A 337 -9.18 14.08 21.46
CA GLY A 337 -10.53 13.69 21.05
C GLY A 337 -11.00 14.45 19.80
N GLU A 338 -10.81 15.77 19.77
CA GLU A 338 -11.12 16.61 18.61
C GLU A 338 -10.30 16.24 17.37
N PHE A 339 -9.01 15.94 17.55
CA PHE A 339 -8.14 15.50 16.45
C PHE A 339 -8.62 14.16 15.87
N LEU A 340 -8.96 13.20 16.74
CA LEU A 340 -9.42 11.87 16.33
C LEU A 340 -10.79 11.93 15.64
N ASP A 341 -11.68 12.80 16.09
CA ASP A 341 -12.99 13.00 15.44
C ASP A 341 -12.85 13.62 14.04
N LYS A 342 -11.85 14.48 13.81
CA LYS A 342 -11.51 14.99 12.47
C LYS A 342 -11.03 13.89 11.51
N LEU A 343 -10.36 12.87 12.03
CA LEU A 343 -9.93 11.69 11.27
C LEU A 343 -11.06 10.68 11.05
N ASN A 344 -12.23 10.88 11.66
CA ASN A 344 -13.37 9.99 11.55
C ASN A 344 -14.06 10.12 10.17
N GLY A 345 -14.50 8.97 9.64
CA GLY A 345 -15.24 8.88 8.38
C GLY A 345 -14.47 8.29 7.20
N TYR A 346 -13.17 7.98 7.34
CA TYR A 346 -12.47 7.16 6.35
C TYR A 346 -13.03 5.74 6.32
N ARG A 347 -13.29 5.22 5.12
CA ARG A 347 -13.74 3.85 4.90
C ARG A 347 -12.84 3.18 3.88
N HIS A 348 -12.78 1.85 3.93
CA HIS A 348 -12.26 1.11 2.79
C HIS A 348 -13.28 1.12 1.67
N PHE A 349 -12.78 1.19 0.45
CA PHE A 349 -13.55 0.95 -0.75
C PHE A 349 -12.99 -0.29 -1.46
N GLY A 350 -13.86 -1.04 -2.12
CA GLY A 350 -13.51 -2.26 -2.82
C GLY A 350 -13.65 -3.55 -2.01
N ASP A 351 -13.63 -4.67 -2.74
CA ASP A 351 -13.82 -6.02 -2.23
C ASP A 351 -12.56 -6.52 -1.54
N LEU A 352 -12.70 -6.95 -0.30
CA LEU A 352 -11.59 -7.45 0.50
C LEU A 352 -11.21 -8.89 0.11
N ARG A 353 -9.92 -9.07 -0.15
CA ARG A 353 -9.26 -10.36 -0.31
C ARG A 353 -8.19 -10.48 0.78
N TYR A 354 -8.43 -11.37 1.75
CA TYR A 354 -7.62 -11.46 2.96
C TYR A 354 -6.66 -12.65 2.86
N LEU A 355 -5.36 -12.36 2.84
CA LEU A 355 -4.31 -13.38 2.84
C LEU A 355 -4.05 -13.85 4.27
N THR A 356 -4.19 -15.14 4.52
CA THR A 356 -3.83 -15.72 5.81
C THR A 356 -2.33 -15.59 6.04
N ASP A 357 -1.94 -15.47 7.30
CA ASP A 357 -0.54 -15.37 7.65
C ASP A 357 0.11 -16.77 7.72
N VAL A 358 1.33 -16.85 7.21
CA VAL A 358 2.07 -18.11 7.00
C VAL A 358 3.27 -18.11 7.95
N ALA A 359 3.63 -19.27 8.48
CA ALA A 359 4.90 -19.40 9.21
C ALA A 359 6.05 -19.08 8.25
N ALA A 360 7.09 -18.39 8.74
CA ALA A 360 8.19 -17.88 7.93
C ALA A 360 8.70 -18.92 6.91
N GLY A 361 8.46 -18.68 5.62
CA GLY A 361 8.93 -19.49 4.50
C GLY A 361 7.99 -20.60 4.01
N ARG A 362 6.93 -20.97 4.73
CA ARG A 362 5.99 -22.04 4.31
C ARG A 362 4.75 -21.48 3.62
N PHE A 363 4.91 -21.11 2.35
CA PHE A 363 3.83 -20.53 1.54
C PHE A 363 2.71 -21.52 1.21
N ASP A 364 2.94 -22.84 1.33
CA ASP A 364 1.96 -23.90 0.97
C ASP A 364 0.67 -23.88 1.81
N THR A 365 0.69 -23.20 2.95
CA THR A 365 -0.47 -23.11 3.86
C THR A 365 -1.28 -21.83 3.66
N VAL A 366 -0.90 -20.99 2.69
CA VAL A 366 -1.58 -19.72 2.45
C VAL A 366 -3.01 -19.97 1.95
N ARG A 367 -3.95 -19.17 2.44
CA ARG A 367 -5.33 -19.15 1.97
C ARG A 367 -5.72 -17.71 1.65
N LEU A 368 -6.53 -17.57 0.61
CA LEU A 368 -7.19 -16.31 0.26
C LEU A 368 -8.64 -16.37 0.70
N LEU A 369 -8.98 -15.63 1.75
CA LEU A 369 -10.33 -15.57 2.31
C LEU A 369 -11.10 -14.37 1.72
N PRO A 370 -12.32 -14.58 1.19
CA PRO A 370 -13.18 -13.49 0.77
C PRO A 370 -13.81 -12.80 1.98
N ASN A 371 -13.53 -11.51 2.16
CA ASN A 371 -14.15 -10.63 3.14
C ASN A 371 -14.45 -11.24 4.54
N PRO A 372 -13.44 -11.73 5.30
CA PRO A 372 -13.68 -12.29 6.63
C PRO A 372 -14.20 -11.21 7.61
N PRO A 373 -15.03 -11.61 8.60
CA PRO A 373 -15.60 -10.70 9.59
C PRO A 373 -14.55 -9.82 10.29
N ALA A 374 -14.94 -8.58 10.63
CA ALA A 374 -14.02 -7.63 11.24
C ALA A 374 -13.47 -8.12 12.60
N LEU A 375 -14.31 -8.76 13.42
CA LEU A 375 -13.92 -9.28 14.73
C LEU A 375 -12.91 -10.43 14.63
N GLU A 376 -13.10 -11.36 13.70
CA GLU A 376 -12.16 -12.48 13.48
C GLU A 376 -10.77 -11.98 13.10
N ARG A 377 -10.69 -11.01 12.18
CA ARG A 377 -9.41 -10.40 11.78
C ARG A 377 -8.68 -9.76 12.96
N ILE A 378 -9.43 -9.16 13.89
CA ILE A 378 -8.88 -8.57 15.12
C ILE A 378 -8.37 -9.69 16.04
N MET A 379 -9.16 -10.73 16.28
CA MET A 379 -8.74 -11.86 17.11
C MET A 379 -7.49 -12.56 16.55
N TRP A 380 -7.41 -12.77 15.24
CA TRP A 380 -6.23 -13.34 14.58
C TRP A 380 -4.99 -12.46 14.71
N LEU A 381 -5.15 -11.15 14.66
CA LEU A 381 -4.05 -10.24 14.94
C LEU A 381 -3.58 -10.38 16.40
N TRP A 382 -4.50 -10.34 17.38
CA TRP A 382 -4.16 -10.37 18.80
C TRP A 382 -3.46 -11.64 19.21
N THR A 383 -4.02 -12.77 18.80
CA THR A 383 -3.42 -14.08 19.01
C THR A 383 -2.01 -14.16 18.40
N ARG A 384 -1.73 -13.43 17.32
CA ARG A 384 -0.39 -13.36 16.74
C ARG A 384 0.54 -12.41 17.46
N ILE A 385 0.12 -11.19 17.82
CA ILE A 385 0.95 -10.27 18.60
C ILE A 385 1.41 -10.94 19.91
N ALA A 386 0.50 -11.65 20.57
CA ALA A 386 0.80 -12.42 21.78
C ALA A 386 1.82 -13.55 21.53
N LYS A 387 1.76 -14.22 20.35
CA LYS A 387 2.69 -15.29 19.96
C LYS A 387 4.00 -14.79 19.35
N SER A 388 4.04 -13.57 18.83
CA SER A 388 5.16 -12.97 18.09
C SER A 388 5.83 -11.85 18.87
N LEU A 389 5.74 -11.88 20.20
CA LEU A 389 6.32 -10.90 21.13
C LEU A 389 7.81 -10.64 20.93
N PHE A 390 8.53 -11.35 20.04
CA PHE A 390 9.95 -11.11 19.68
C PHE A 390 10.31 -11.21 18.17
N VAL A 391 9.34 -11.31 17.25
CA VAL A 391 9.62 -11.44 15.80
C VAL A 391 9.25 -10.16 15.04
N PRO A 392 10.16 -9.55 14.25
CA PRO A 392 9.83 -8.40 13.42
C PRO A 392 8.81 -8.80 12.33
N VAL A 393 7.70 -8.08 12.31
CA VAL A 393 6.57 -8.38 11.42
C VAL A 393 6.91 -7.86 10.01
N LYS A 394 7.56 -8.69 9.17
CA LYS A 394 7.82 -8.40 7.74
C LYS A 394 6.56 -8.44 6.86
N SER A 395 5.36 -8.43 7.45
CA SER A 395 4.08 -8.72 6.76
C SER A 395 3.67 -7.70 5.70
N HIS A 396 4.18 -6.47 5.77
CA HIS A 396 3.90 -5.39 4.82
C HIS A 396 4.83 -5.42 3.60
N SER A 397 5.79 -6.33 3.50
CA SER A 397 6.67 -6.39 2.33
C SER A 397 5.92 -6.90 1.10
N MET A 398 6.03 -6.19 -0.03
CA MET A 398 5.40 -6.58 -1.28
C MET A 398 5.88 -7.96 -1.77
N ARG A 399 7.14 -8.32 -1.52
CA ARG A 399 7.70 -9.65 -1.75
C ARG A 399 6.88 -10.76 -1.08
N ILE A 400 6.34 -10.54 0.12
CA ILE A 400 5.49 -11.53 0.80
C ILE A 400 4.12 -11.65 0.12
N TYR A 401 3.51 -10.52 -0.25
CA TYR A 401 2.26 -10.53 -1.02
C TYR A 401 2.43 -11.30 -2.33
N ARG A 402 3.50 -11.01 -3.06
CA ARG A 402 3.88 -11.64 -4.33
C ARG A 402 3.98 -13.16 -4.23
N LYS A 403 4.80 -13.67 -3.30
CA LYS A 403 4.97 -15.12 -3.09
C LYS A 403 3.69 -15.84 -2.67
N LYS A 404 2.89 -15.21 -1.81
CA LYS A 404 1.60 -15.76 -1.38
C LYS A 404 0.63 -15.88 -2.55
N LEU A 405 0.51 -14.82 -3.35
CA LEU A 405 -0.39 -14.78 -4.50
C LEU A 405 0.07 -15.70 -5.63
N GLN A 406 1.37 -15.82 -5.85
CA GLN A 406 1.94 -16.79 -6.77
C GLN A 406 1.49 -18.21 -6.43
N LYS A 407 1.66 -18.62 -5.16
CA LYS A 407 1.26 -19.96 -4.71
C LYS A 407 -0.23 -20.20 -4.90
N ILE A 408 -1.07 -19.22 -4.53
CA ILE A 408 -2.53 -19.31 -4.70
C ILE A 408 -2.91 -19.43 -6.19
N ALA A 409 -2.32 -18.60 -7.04
CA ALA A 409 -2.61 -18.58 -8.45
C ALA A 409 -2.17 -19.88 -9.12
N TYR A 410 -1.00 -20.40 -8.78
CA TYR A 410 -0.53 -21.70 -9.22
C TYR A 410 -1.50 -22.81 -8.79
N ASP A 411 -1.72 -23.00 -7.49
CA ASP A 411 -2.53 -24.11 -6.96
C ASP A 411 -3.96 -24.15 -7.51
N ARG A 412 -4.54 -23.01 -7.87
CA ARG A 412 -5.91 -22.90 -8.41
C ARG A 412 -6.00 -22.99 -9.93
N ASN A 413 -4.89 -22.89 -10.65
CA ASN A 413 -4.85 -22.91 -12.12
C ASN A 413 -4.00 -24.06 -12.68
N SER A 414 -3.32 -24.84 -11.85
CA SER A 414 -2.52 -26.01 -12.23
C SER A 414 -3.32 -27.33 -12.28
N ALA A 415 -4.64 -27.25 -12.49
CA ALA A 415 -5.55 -28.40 -12.51
C ALA A 415 -5.89 -28.83 -13.95
#